data_AF-N6YVF3-F1
#
_entry.id   AF-N6YVF3-F1
#
_cell.length_a   1.000
_cell.length_b   1.000
_cell.length_c   1.000
_cell.angle_alpha   90.00
_cell.angle_beta   90.00
_cell.angle_gamma   90.00
#
_symmetry.space_group_name_H-M   'P 1'
#
loop_
_entity.id
_entity.type
_entity.pdbx_description
1 polymer ?
#
loop_
_entity_poly.entity_id
_entity_poly.type
_entity_poly.pdbx_seq_one_letter_code
_entity_poly.pdbx_strand_id
1 'polypeptide(L)'
;MKTLNILWQRLVTPEGATCERCGGTQAAIARVIPKLQEALRPLGIEPVLEAREIALDAFKGMPSESNRIWIGGRSIEDWLSASVGTSTCCSACGGAACRTLEVGAETFEAIPEALILKAALLAASASLSPLTDAAPAPRVRKPGCCGDA
;
A
#
# COMPACT_ATOMS: atom_id res chain seq x y z
N MET A 1 15.26 -15.63 9.11
CA MET A 1 15.03 -14.19 8.93
C MET A 1 13.68 -14.04 8.23
N LYS A 2 12.79 -13.20 8.73
CA LYS A 2 11.51 -12.91 8.07
C LYS A 2 11.71 -11.77 7.07
N THR A 3 10.95 -11.76 5.98
CA THR A 3 11.02 -10.69 4.99
C THR A 3 9.74 -9.86 5.03
N LEU A 4 9.89 -8.53 5.07
CA LEU A 4 8.80 -7.58 4.89
C LEU A 4 8.87 -7.06 3.45
N ASN A 5 8.07 -7.66 2.56
CA ASN A 5 8.02 -7.24 1.16
C ASN A 5 7.30 -5.88 1.04
N ILE A 6 7.96 -4.93 0.39
CA ILE A 6 7.44 -3.62 0.03
C ILE A 6 7.44 -3.54 -1.49
N LEU A 7 6.27 -3.59 -2.10
CA LEU A 7 6.09 -3.42 -3.53
C LEU A 7 5.67 -1.99 -3.81
N TRP A 8 6.36 -1.29 -4.70
CA TRP A 8 5.94 0.01 -5.19
C TRP A 8 5.79 -0.02 -6.71
N GLN A 9 4.62 0.39 -7.18
CA GLN A 9 4.28 0.40 -8.60
C GLN A 9 4.14 1.83 -9.12
N ARG A 10 4.73 2.12 -10.28
CA ARG A 10 4.79 3.46 -10.87
C ARG A 10 4.69 3.45 -12.39
N LEU A 11 4.17 4.53 -12.96
CA LEU A 11 4.36 4.86 -14.37
C LEU A 11 5.83 5.16 -14.68
N VAL A 12 6.33 4.59 -15.77
CA VAL A 12 7.62 4.94 -16.38
C VAL A 12 7.40 5.28 -17.85
N THR A 13 7.92 6.43 -18.28
CA THR A 13 7.87 6.85 -19.70
C THR A 13 8.90 6.08 -20.52
N PRO A 14 8.81 6.07 -21.87
CA PRO A 14 9.81 5.42 -22.72
C PRO A 14 11.25 5.91 -22.49
N GLU A 15 11.42 7.14 -22.01
CA GLU A 15 12.70 7.77 -21.67
C GLU A 15 13.19 7.39 -20.26
N GLY A 16 12.48 6.51 -19.55
CA GLY A 16 12.79 6.09 -18.18
C GLY A 16 12.36 7.08 -17.10
N ALA A 17 11.64 8.15 -17.46
CA ALA A 17 11.21 9.18 -16.53
C ALA A 17 9.89 8.81 -15.82
N THR A 18 9.58 9.51 -14.72
CA THR A 18 8.29 9.41 -14.03
C THR A 18 7.80 10.82 -13.64
N CYS A 19 6.53 10.97 -13.28
CA CYS A 19 6.01 12.28 -12.85
C CYS A 19 6.52 12.66 -11.45
N GLU A 20 6.48 13.95 -11.12
CA GLU A 20 6.91 14.48 -9.81
C GLU A 20 6.23 13.79 -8.62
N ARG A 21 4.96 13.38 -8.77
CA ARG A 21 4.20 12.68 -7.72
C ARG A 21 4.73 11.29 -7.44
N CYS A 22 5.01 10.52 -8.50
CA CYS A 22 5.64 9.21 -8.38
C CYS A 22 7.09 9.35 -7.89
N GLY A 23 7.84 10.33 -8.41
CA GLY A 23 9.21 10.61 -7.97
C GLY A 23 9.29 11.04 -6.49
N GLY A 24 8.32 11.82 -6.02
CA GLY A 24 8.22 12.20 -4.60
C GLY A 24 8.03 10.99 -3.69
N THR A 25 7.14 10.08 -4.07
CA THR A 25 6.97 8.79 -3.38
C THR A 25 8.23 7.94 -3.45
N GLN A 26 8.91 7.87 -4.61
CA GLN A 26 10.18 7.15 -4.77
C GLN A 26 11.23 7.63 -3.77
N ALA A 27 11.40 8.95 -3.68
CA ALA A 27 12.34 9.57 -2.77
C ALA A 27 11.97 9.30 -1.30
N ALA A 28 10.68 9.29 -0.98
CA ALA A 28 10.20 8.92 0.35
C ALA A 28 10.54 7.46 0.68
N ILE A 29 10.26 6.51 -0.22
CA ILE A 29 10.61 5.10 -0.04
C ILE A 29 12.11 4.93 0.19
N ALA A 30 12.95 5.58 -0.63
CA ALA A 30 14.40 5.52 -0.51
C ALA A 30 14.90 5.98 0.88
N ARG A 31 14.20 6.91 1.53
CA ARG A 31 14.50 7.34 2.91
C ARG A 31 13.94 6.40 3.98
N VAL A 32 12.82 5.72 3.70
CA VAL A 32 12.19 4.78 4.65
C VAL A 32 12.97 3.47 4.77
N ILE A 33 13.45 2.89 3.67
CA ILE A 33 14.11 1.57 3.68
C ILE A 33 15.23 1.46 4.72
N PRO A 34 16.24 2.36 4.77
CA PRO A 34 17.31 2.24 5.77
C PRO A 34 16.79 2.40 7.21
N LYS A 35 15.78 3.25 7.43
CA LYS A 35 15.16 3.41 8.76
C LYS A 35 14.45 2.14 9.22
N LEU A 36 13.77 1.46 8.30
CA LEU A 36 13.13 0.17 8.58
C LEU A 36 14.17 -0.91 8.85
N GLN A 37 15.26 -0.98 8.07
CA GLN A 37 16.32 -1.95 8.30
C GLN A 37 16.90 -1.81 9.71
N GLU A 38 17.19 -0.58 10.14
CA GLU A 38 17.69 -0.32 11.49
C GLU A 38 16.69 -0.72 12.58
N ALA A 39 15.43 -0.30 12.44
CA ALA A 39 14.38 -0.53 13.43
C ALA A 39 13.96 -2.01 13.54
N LEU A 40 13.99 -2.74 12.43
CA LEU A 40 13.48 -4.12 12.34
C LEU A 40 14.58 -5.19 12.52
N ARG A 41 15.85 -4.81 12.41
CA ARG A 41 16.99 -5.72 12.62
C ARG A 41 16.93 -6.50 13.95
N PRO A 42 16.62 -5.90 15.12
CA PRO A 42 16.50 -6.65 16.37
C PRO A 42 15.41 -7.71 16.37
N LEU A 43 14.42 -7.57 15.49
CA LEU A 43 13.29 -8.49 15.33
C LEU A 43 13.57 -9.57 14.27
N GLY A 44 14.73 -9.54 13.61
CA GLY A 44 15.10 -10.47 12.55
C GLY A 44 14.23 -10.35 11.30
N ILE A 45 13.68 -9.16 11.03
CA ILE A 45 12.86 -8.84 9.86
C ILE A 45 13.69 -7.96 8.90
N GLU A 46 13.81 -8.38 7.64
CA GLU A 46 14.44 -7.61 6.57
C GLU A 46 13.38 -6.97 5.66
N PRO A 47 13.31 -5.64 5.53
CA PRO A 47 12.49 -4.99 4.51
C PRO A 47 13.13 -5.12 3.13
N VAL A 48 12.35 -5.56 2.13
CA VAL A 48 12.81 -5.72 0.75
C VAL A 48 11.92 -4.91 -0.17
N LEU A 49 12.52 -4.03 -0.97
CA LEU A 49 11.82 -3.20 -1.95
C LEU A 49 11.81 -3.87 -3.33
N GLU A 50 10.63 -4.04 -3.90
CA GLU A 50 10.41 -4.33 -5.31
C GLU A 50 9.80 -3.10 -5.98
N ALA A 51 10.42 -2.61 -7.05
CA ALA A 51 9.86 -1.56 -7.89
C ALA A 51 9.26 -2.19 -9.16
N ARG A 52 7.97 -1.95 -9.39
CA ARG A 52 7.23 -2.42 -10.56
C ARG A 52 6.86 -1.27 -11.47
N GLU A 53 7.13 -1.44 -12.75
CA GLU A 53 6.90 -0.40 -13.74
C GLU A 53 5.62 -0.68 -14.53
N ILE A 54 4.85 0.38 -14.77
CA ILE A 54 3.71 0.40 -15.68
C ILE A 54 4.16 1.17 -16.91
N ALA A 55 4.09 0.52 -18.08
CA ALA A 55 4.32 1.18 -19.35
C ALA A 55 3.24 2.22 -19.64
N LEU A 56 3.59 3.29 -20.36
CA LEU A 56 2.70 4.41 -20.65
C LEU A 56 1.35 4.00 -21.28
N ASP A 57 1.34 3.01 -22.18
CA ASP A 57 0.10 2.57 -22.83
C ASP A 57 -0.84 1.82 -21.89
N ALA A 58 -0.29 1.01 -20.98
CA ALA A 58 -1.09 0.36 -19.93
C ALA A 58 -1.62 1.40 -18.92
N PHE A 59 -0.81 2.42 -18.61
CA PHE A 59 -1.20 3.50 -17.71
C PHE A 59 -2.37 4.33 -18.23
N LYS A 60 -2.46 4.61 -19.53
CA LYS A 60 -3.57 5.38 -20.12
C LYS A 60 -4.94 4.78 -19.80
N GLY A 61 -5.04 3.45 -19.73
CA GLY A 61 -6.28 2.76 -19.37
C GLY A 61 -6.54 2.70 -17.86
N MET A 62 -5.51 2.83 -17.02
CA MET A 62 -5.61 2.68 -15.57
C MET A 62 -4.68 3.64 -14.78
N PRO A 63 -4.88 4.97 -14.84
CA PRO A 63 -4.01 5.93 -14.15
C PRO A 63 -3.94 5.75 -12.63
N SER A 64 -5.01 5.21 -12.03
CA SER A 64 -5.12 4.94 -10.59
C SER A 64 -4.21 3.80 -10.09
N GLU A 65 -3.67 2.98 -11.00
CA GLU A 65 -2.74 1.90 -10.67
C GLU A 65 -1.31 2.40 -10.45
N SER A 66 -1.01 3.63 -10.87
CA SER A 66 0.29 4.26 -10.62
C SER A 66 0.37 4.82 -9.20
N ASN A 67 1.61 4.91 -8.72
CA ASN A 67 1.97 5.40 -7.40
C ASN A 67 1.44 4.54 -6.23
N ARG A 68 1.21 3.24 -6.44
CA ARG A 68 0.68 2.33 -5.42
C ARG A 68 1.80 1.66 -4.63
N ILE A 69 1.54 1.42 -3.34
CA ILE A 69 2.44 0.72 -2.43
C ILE A 69 1.68 -0.43 -1.77
N TRP A 70 2.27 -1.61 -1.77
CA TRP A 70 1.85 -2.74 -0.96
C TRP A 70 2.95 -3.09 0.04
N ILE A 71 2.55 -3.40 1.27
CA ILE A 71 3.48 -3.77 2.34
C ILE A 71 2.97 -5.05 2.99
N GLY A 72 3.78 -6.10 3.00
CA GLY A 72 3.36 -7.42 3.50
C GLY A 72 2.13 -7.98 2.76
N GLY A 73 2.00 -7.67 1.47
CA GLY A 73 0.89 -8.13 0.62
C GLY A 73 -0.43 -7.35 0.75
N ARG A 74 -0.50 -6.33 1.61
CA ARG A 74 -1.68 -5.46 1.77
C ARG A 74 -1.40 -4.04 1.27
N SER A 75 -2.43 -3.34 0.79
CA SER A 75 -2.26 -1.97 0.29
C SER A 75 -1.89 -1.02 1.43
N ILE A 76 -1.21 0.08 1.12
CA ILE A 76 -0.90 1.11 2.13
C ILE A 76 -2.18 1.73 2.69
N GLU A 77 -3.24 1.81 1.89
CA GLU A 77 -4.57 2.25 2.30
C GLU A 77 -5.14 1.39 3.41
N ASP A 78 -5.07 0.06 3.25
CA ASP A 78 -5.58 -0.89 4.24
C ASP A 78 -4.81 -0.78 5.56
N TRP A 79 -3.51 -0.49 5.52
CA TRP A 79 -2.70 -0.30 6.72
C TRP A 79 -3.01 1.02 7.43
N LEU A 80 -3.34 2.06 6.67
CA LEU A 80 -3.56 3.40 7.21
C LEU A 80 -5.05 3.72 7.46
N SER A 81 -5.96 2.81 7.11
CA SER A 81 -7.40 3.09 7.04
C SER A 81 -7.70 4.32 6.18
N ALA A 82 -7.01 4.40 5.04
CA ALA A 82 -7.08 5.50 4.09
C ALA A 82 -8.05 5.18 2.93
N SER A 83 -8.49 6.20 2.20
CA SER A 83 -9.21 6.04 0.92
C SER A 83 -8.33 6.41 -0.28
N VAL A 84 -8.77 5.96 -1.46
CA VAL A 84 -8.19 6.34 -2.75
C VAL A 84 -9.02 7.46 -3.35
N GLY A 85 -8.40 8.61 -3.55
CA GLY A 85 -8.96 9.71 -4.32
C GLY A 85 -8.32 9.81 -5.71
N THR A 86 -8.71 10.85 -6.46
CA THR A 86 -8.06 11.19 -7.73
C THR A 86 -7.86 12.70 -7.88
N SER A 87 -6.78 13.08 -8.55
CA SER A 87 -6.50 14.47 -8.95
C SER A 87 -5.75 14.52 -10.27
N THR A 88 -5.95 15.59 -11.05
CA THR A 88 -5.32 15.77 -12.36
C THR A 88 -3.80 15.93 -12.24
N CYS A 89 -3.03 15.19 -13.04
CA CYS A 89 -1.57 15.30 -13.11
C CYS A 89 -1.10 15.66 -14.53
N CYS A 90 -0.58 16.88 -14.70
CA CYS A 90 -0.28 17.45 -16.03
C CYS A 90 1.13 17.16 -16.59
N SER A 91 2.03 16.52 -15.82
CA SER A 91 3.42 16.27 -16.24
C SER A 91 3.55 14.99 -17.08
N ALA A 92 4.42 14.04 -16.71
CA ALA A 92 4.59 12.77 -17.45
C ALA A 92 3.29 11.94 -17.56
N CYS A 93 2.28 12.25 -16.75
CA CYS A 93 0.95 11.65 -16.78
C CYS A 93 -0.01 12.29 -17.79
N GLY A 94 0.35 13.38 -18.47
CA GLY A 94 -0.40 13.93 -19.60
C GLY A 94 -1.82 14.40 -19.29
N GLY A 95 -2.08 14.89 -18.07
CA GLY A 95 -3.40 15.36 -17.64
C GLY A 95 -4.32 14.25 -17.09
N ALA A 96 -3.80 13.05 -16.84
CA ALA A 96 -4.59 11.95 -16.30
C ALA A 96 -5.11 12.22 -14.87
N ALA A 97 -6.25 11.62 -14.53
CA ALA A 97 -6.79 11.59 -13.17
C ALA A 97 -6.02 10.56 -12.31
N CYS A 98 -4.88 10.98 -11.78
CA CYS A 98 -3.96 10.12 -11.02
C CYS A 98 -4.41 9.91 -9.57
N ARG A 99 -4.10 8.73 -9.02
CA ARG A 99 -4.43 8.33 -7.65
C ARG A 99 -3.83 9.26 -6.59
N THR A 100 -4.66 9.70 -5.65
CA THR A 100 -4.25 10.33 -4.38
C THR A 100 -4.53 9.37 -3.22
N LEU A 101 -3.81 9.56 -2.12
CA LEU A 101 -4.05 8.88 -0.86
C LEU A 101 -4.75 9.83 0.10
N GLU A 102 -5.88 9.43 0.66
CA GLU A 102 -6.67 10.27 1.57
C GLU A 102 -6.66 9.67 2.98
N VAL A 103 -6.06 10.40 3.93
CA VAL A 103 -5.97 9.96 5.33
C VAL A 103 -6.70 10.97 6.20
N GLY A 104 -7.89 10.60 6.68
CA GLY A 104 -8.75 11.53 7.40
C GLY A 104 -9.19 12.69 6.50
N ALA A 105 -8.85 13.92 6.86
CA ALA A 105 -9.18 15.12 6.09
C ALA A 105 -8.05 15.55 5.12
N GLU A 106 -6.91 14.86 5.12
CA GLU A 106 -5.75 15.21 4.31
C GLU A 106 -5.69 14.38 3.03
N THR A 107 -5.30 15.02 1.92
CA THR A 107 -5.09 14.38 0.62
C THR A 107 -3.63 14.50 0.21
N PHE A 108 -3.05 13.38 -0.22
CA PHE A 108 -1.65 13.28 -0.60
C PHE A 108 -1.53 12.82 -2.05
N GLU A 109 -0.93 13.67 -2.88
CA GLU A 109 -0.65 13.35 -4.29
C GLU A 109 0.62 12.51 -4.47
N ALA A 110 1.58 12.71 -3.59
CA ALA A 110 2.76 11.88 -3.37
C ALA A 110 2.70 11.32 -1.95
N ILE A 111 3.06 10.05 -1.77
CA ILE A 111 2.92 9.41 -0.46
C ILE A 111 4.12 9.83 0.41
N PRO A 112 3.90 10.58 1.50
CA PRO A 112 4.97 11.08 2.34
C PRO A 112 5.62 9.97 3.16
N GLU A 113 6.89 10.18 3.49
CA GLU A 113 7.74 9.25 4.22
C GLU A 113 7.11 8.75 5.53
N ALA A 114 6.50 9.65 6.30
CA ALA A 114 5.89 9.32 7.58
C ALA A 114 4.75 8.29 7.46
N LEU A 115 3.95 8.36 6.38
CA LEU A 115 2.85 7.42 6.14
C LEU A 115 3.37 6.05 5.72
N ILE A 116 4.41 6.01 4.87
CA ILE A 116 5.06 4.76 4.46
C ILE A 116 5.70 4.07 5.66
N LEU A 117 6.43 4.82 6.49
CA LEU A 117 7.06 4.29 7.70
C LEU A 117 6.02 3.74 8.69
N LYS A 118 4.94 4.50 8.94
CA LYS A 118 3.83 4.06 9.81
C LYS A 118 3.22 2.75 9.30
N ALA A 119 2.86 2.68 8.02
CA ALA A 119 2.27 1.48 7.43
C ALA A 119 3.21 0.27 7.50
N ALA A 120 4.51 0.46 7.25
CA ALA A 120 5.50 -0.61 7.34
C ALA A 120 5.69 -1.14 8.77
N LEU A 121 5.69 -0.27 9.77
CA LEU A 121 5.76 -0.69 11.18
C LEU A 121 4.51 -1.46 11.62
N LEU A 122 3.32 -1.04 11.16
CA LEU A 122 2.07 -1.79 11.38
C LEU A 122 2.13 -3.18 10.73
N ALA A 123 2.63 -3.27 9.51
CA ALA A 123 2.80 -4.53 8.79
C ALA A 123 3.81 -5.46 9.47
N ALA A 124 4.96 -4.93 9.90
CA ALA A 124 5.95 -5.68 10.66
C ALA A 124 5.37 -6.22 11.97
N SER A 125 4.65 -5.39 12.73
CA SER A 125 3.98 -5.78 13.98
C SER A 125 2.94 -6.89 13.76
N ALA A 126 2.13 -6.79 12.71
CA ALA A 126 1.16 -7.82 12.35
C ALA A 126 1.84 -9.16 12.01
N SER A 127 3.01 -9.15 11.37
CA SER A 127 3.77 -10.37 11.05
C SER A 127 4.41 -11.08 12.26
N LEU A 128 4.44 -10.39 13.40
CA LEU A 128 4.95 -10.89 14.67
C LEU A 128 3.84 -11.39 15.59
N SER A 129 2.59 -10.99 15.34
CA SER A 129 1.46 -11.53 16.07
C SER A 129 1.31 -13.01 15.72
N PRO A 130 1.24 -13.93 16.70
CA PRO A 130 0.79 -15.28 16.41
C PRO A 130 -0.58 -15.16 15.76
N LEU A 131 -0.80 -15.88 14.66
CA LEU A 131 -2.12 -16.09 14.08
C LEU A 131 -3.02 -16.51 15.24
N THR A 132 -3.82 -15.59 15.78
CA THR A 132 -4.96 -15.99 16.56
C THR A 132 -5.86 -16.61 15.53
N ASP A 133 -5.96 -17.94 15.59
CA ASP A 133 -6.89 -18.73 14.80
C ASP A 133 -8.18 -17.95 14.64
N ALA A 134 -8.60 -17.79 13.39
CA ALA A 134 -9.90 -17.24 13.05
C ALA A 134 -10.94 -17.98 13.91
N ALA A 135 -11.46 -17.30 14.94
CA ALA A 135 -12.57 -17.82 15.71
C ALA A 135 -13.69 -18.11 14.71
N PRO A 136 -14.19 -19.36 14.63
CA PRO A 136 -15.29 -19.65 13.71
C PRO A 136 -16.49 -18.81 14.14
N ALA A 137 -17.13 -18.18 13.16
CA ALA A 137 -18.34 -17.40 13.36
C ALA A 137 -19.35 -18.17 14.25
N PRO A 138 -20.07 -17.49 15.16
CA PRO A 138 -21.07 -18.15 15.98
C PRO A 138 -22.12 -18.76 15.05
N ARG A 139 -22.22 -20.10 15.05
CA ARG A 139 -23.32 -20.81 14.38
C ARG A 139 -24.61 -20.39 15.07
N VAL A 140 -25.37 -19.53 14.43
CA VAL A 140 -26.76 -19.24 14.81
C VAL A 140 -27.52 -20.56 14.76
N ARG A 141 -27.86 -21.12 15.92
CA ARG A 141 -28.79 -22.24 16.02
C ARG A 141 -30.15 -21.74 15.56
N LYS A 142 -30.66 -22.31 14.46
CA LYS A 142 -32.06 -22.14 14.06
C LYS A 142 -32.96 -22.66 15.18
N PRO A 143 -34.02 -21.94 15.59
CA PRO A 143 -35.04 -22.51 16.46
C PRO A 143 -35.74 -23.64 15.70
N GLY A 144 -35.88 -24.80 16.32
CA GLY A 144 -36.72 -25.87 15.79
C GLY A 144 -38.17 -25.43 15.76
N CYS A 145 -38.81 -25.53 14.61
CA CYS A 145 -40.26 -25.45 14.52
C CYS A 145 -40.84 -26.78 15.02
N CYS A 146 -41.47 -26.75 16.19
CA CYS A 146 -42.48 -27.73 16.55
C CYS A 146 -43.69 -27.54 15.64
N GLY A 147 -44.25 -28.65 15.15
CA GLY A 147 -45.51 -28.67 14.41
C GLY A 147 -46.14 -30.04 14.57
N ASP A 148 -46.90 -30.21 15.65
CA ASP A 148 -47.89 -31.27 15.81
C ASP A 148 -49.05 -31.04 14.83
N ALA A 149 -49.37 -32.07 14.03
CA ALA A 149 -50.70 -32.38 13.52
C ALA A 149 -50.70 -33.80 12.93
#